data_AF-A0A2G2WHC9-F1
#
_entry.id   AF-A0A2G2WHC9-F1
#
_cell.length_a   1.000
_cell.length_b   1.000
_cell.length_c   1.000
_cell.angle_alpha   90.00
_cell.angle_beta   90.00
_cell.angle_gamma   90.00
#
_symmetry.space_group_name_H-M   'P 1'
#
loop_
_entity.id
_entity.type
_entity.pdbx_description
1 polymer ?
#
loop_
_entity_poly.entity_id
_entity_poly.type
_entity_poly.pdbx_seq_one_letter_code
_entity_poly.pdbx_strand_id
1 'polypeptide(L)'
;MIVDMCKGVQYLNKIKDSVVAGFQWASKQGALAAEKMTGICFEFCDVDLHADAVYRGVGQIIPTARRGIYASQLTAEPHLLEPIYLVEIQVPIPGTPLYNIKGYLPVIESDGFSYNLKCEALWHAYQLAFDHWDMVPSDPLDPFSEAYSLVCDIRRRKSLEEEIADLSEYEDWLKV
;
A
#
# COMPACT_ATOMS: atom_id res chain seq x y z
N MET A 1 5.67 -6.62 8.16
CA MET A 1 6.58 -7.38 9.06
C MET A 1 7.41 -8.32 8.20
N ILE A 2 8.63 -8.66 8.62
CA ILE A 2 9.41 -9.74 7.98
C ILE A 2 9.66 -10.83 9.02
N VAL A 3 9.45 -12.09 8.64
CA VAL A 3 9.63 -13.27 9.49
C VAL A 3 10.73 -14.12 8.87
N ASP A 4 11.75 -14.43 9.66
CA ASP A 4 12.84 -15.32 9.26
C ASP A 4 12.40 -16.78 9.37
N MET A 5 12.34 -17.47 8.22
CA MET A 5 11.97 -18.88 8.11
C MET A 5 13.15 -19.76 7.65
N CYS A 6 14.34 -19.17 7.47
CA CYS A 6 15.52 -19.85 6.97
C CYS A 6 15.99 -20.98 7.89
N LYS A 7 16.51 -22.06 7.30
CA LYS A 7 17.07 -23.20 8.04
C LYS A 7 18.41 -23.60 7.44
N GLY A 8 19.44 -23.68 8.29
CA GLY A 8 20.78 -24.14 7.87
C GLY A 8 21.61 -23.13 7.07
N VAL A 9 21.16 -21.88 6.94
CA VAL A 9 21.86 -20.83 6.19
C VAL A 9 23.06 -20.30 6.97
N GLN A 10 24.24 -20.39 6.35
CA GLN A 10 25.47 -19.80 6.91
C GLN A 10 25.48 -18.28 6.73
N TYR A 11 26.08 -17.55 7.68
CA TYR A 11 26.26 -16.09 7.62
C TYR A 11 24.98 -15.23 7.62
N LEU A 12 23.79 -15.79 7.84
CA LEU A 12 22.52 -15.06 7.88
C LEU A 12 22.56 -13.83 8.81
N ASN A 13 23.13 -14.00 10.02
CA ASN A 13 23.29 -12.93 11.00
C ASN A 13 24.16 -11.76 10.50
N LYS A 14 25.01 -11.96 9.48
CA LYS A 14 25.88 -10.91 8.92
C LYS A 14 25.15 -10.03 7.92
N ILE A 15 24.08 -10.51 7.30
CA ILE A 15 23.31 -9.76 6.30
C ILE A 15 22.01 -9.19 6.87
N LYS A 16 21.65 -9.55 8.10
CA LYS A 16 20.41 -9.16 8.77
C LYS A 16 20.14 -7.64 8.67
N ASP A 17 21.13 -6.81 9.00
CA ASP A 17 20.96 -5.36 8.98
C ASP A 17 20.72 -4.83 7.56
N SER A 18 21.39 -5.43 6.56
CA SER A 18 21.19 -5.11 5.14
C SER A 18 19.78 -5.49 4.67
N VAL A 19 19.28 -6.67 5.05
CA VAL A 19 17.92 -7.12 4.71
C VAL A 19 16.88 -6.23 5.38
N VAL A 20 17.08 -5.87 6.65
CA VAL A 20 16.21 -4.93 7.38
C VAL A 20 16.20 -3.56 6.71
N ALA A 21 17.36 -3.04 6.27
CA ALA A 21 17.44 -1.78 5.55
C ALA A 21 16.70 -1.85 4.19
N GLY A 22 16.85 -2.95 3.45
CA GLY A 22 16.10 -3.21 2.22
C GLY A 22 14.58 -3.23 2.46
N PHE A 23 14.13 -3.92 3.51
CA PHE A 23 12.73 -3.95 3.92
C PHE A 23 12.19 -2.58 4.33
N GLN A 24 12.94 -1.81 5.12
CA GLN A 24 12.54 -0.46 5.52
C GLN A 24 12.41 0.49 4.33
N TRP A 25 13.24 0.31 3.31
CA TRP A 25 13.10 1.09 2.08
C TRP A 25 11.89 0.63 1.28
N ALA A 26 11.77 -0.67 0.99
CA ALA A 26 10.69 -1.23 0.20
C ALA A 26 9.31 -0.95 0.83
N SER A 27 9.18 -1.08 2.15
CA SER A 27 7.91 -0.82 2.86
C SER A 27 7.48 0.65 2.85
N LYS A 28 8.40 1.59 2.65
CA LYS A 28 8.06 3.02 2.49
C LYS A 28 7.64 3.36 1.06
N GLN A 29 8.08 2.57 0.08
CA GLN A 29 7.85 2.79 -1.34
C GLN A 29 7.51 1.46 -1.99
N GLY A 30 6.25 1.03 -1.96
CA GLY A 30 5.82 -0.25 -2.52
C GLY A 30 5.83 -0.31 -4.06
N ALA A 31 5.69 -1.52 -4.60
CA ALA A 31 5.81 -1.80 -6.03
C ALA A 31 4.72 -1.12 -6.89
N LEU A 32 3.47 -1.06 -6.39
CA LEU A 32 2.33 -0.51 -7.13
C LEU A 32 2.52 0.97 -7.50
N ALA A 33 2.65 1.85 -6.50
CA ALA A 33 2.65 3.30 -6.73
C ALA A 33 3.65 4.06 -5.84
N ALA A 34 4.70 3.38 -5.36
CA ALA A 34 5.62 3.90 -4.35
C ALA A 34 4.88 4.46 -3.10
N GLU A 35 3.80 3.81 -2.72
CA GLU A 35 3.04 4.10 -1.50
C GLU A 35 3.54 3.25 -0.33
N LYS A 36 3.28 3.71 0.89
CA LYS A 36 3.66 2.96 2.09
C LYS A 36 2.87 1.65 2.16
N MET A 37 3.58 0.53 2.32
CA MET A 37 2.97 -0.77 2.57
C MET A 37 2.38 -0.82 3.99
N THR A 38 1.21 -1.43 4.14
CA THR A 38 0.58 -1.70 5.43
C THR A 38 -0.18 -3.01 5.40
N GLY A 39 -0.31 -3.68 6.54
CA GLY A 39 -0.99 -4.99 6.62
C GLY A 39 -0.25 -6.17 6.01
N ILE A 40 0.99 -6.00 5.52
CA ILE A 40 1.74 -7.07 4.82
C ILE A 40 2.72 -7.80 5.77
N CYS A 41 2.74 -9.12 5.69
CA CYS A 41 3.75 -9.99 6.30
C CYS A 41 4.57 -10.68 5.20
N PHE A 42 5.89 -10.50 5.25
CA PHE A 42 6.84 -11.17 4.34
C PHE A 42 7.52 -12.31 5.07
N GLU A 43 7.59 -13.48 4.42
CA GLU A 43 8.34 -14.63 4.91
C GLU A 43 9.66 -14.72 4.18
N PHE A 44 10.77 -14.70 4.93
CA PHE A 44 12.11 -14.86 4.38
C PHE A 44 12.49 -16.34 4.42
N CYS A 45 12.21 -17.03 3.32
CA CYS A 45 12.24 -18.49 3.26
C CYS A 45 13.65 -19.07 3.20
N ASP A 46 14.50 -18.55 2.33
CA ASP A 46 15.86 -19.06 2.11
C ASP A 46 16.79 -17.98 1.51
N VAL A 47 18.10 -18.19 1.62
CA VAL A 47 19.10 -17.34 0.96
C VAL A 47 20.41 -18.08 0.73
N ASP A 48 20.88 -18.05 -0.53
CA ASP A 48 22.20 -18.49 -0.92
C ASP A 48 23.19 -17.33 -0.92
N LEU A 49 24.25 -17.46 -0.13
CA LEU A 49 25.25 -16.41 0.05
C LEU A 49 26.63 -16.88 -0.42
N HIS A 50 27.32 -16.00 -1.16
CA HIS A 50 28.71 -16.22 -1.56
C HIS A 50 29.59 -16.44 -0.33
N ALA A 51 30.63 -17.29 -0.40
CA ALA A 51 31.49 -17.65 0.74
C ALA A 51 32.32 -16.48 1.29
N ASP A 52 32.84 -15.60 0.43
CA ASP A 52 33.62 -14.43 0.84
C ASP A 52 32.77 -13.20 1.20
N ALA A 53 33.13 -12.53 2.29
CA ALA A 53 32.38 -11.37 2.81
C ALA A 53 32.40 -10.15 1.89
N VAL A 54 33.43 -10.02 1.05
CA VAL A 54 33.59 -8.89 0.12
C VAL A 54 32.43 -8.81 -0.89
N TYR A 55 31.85 -9.97 -1.26
CA TYR A 55 30.71 -10.04 -2.19
C TYR A 55 29.33 -9.99 -1.49
N ARG A 56 29.29 -9.85 -0.16
CA ARG A 56 28.05 -9.73 0.62
C ARG A 56 27.83 -8.33 1.17
N GLY A 57 28.43 -7.33 0.54
CA GLY A 57 28.29 -5.93 0.94
C GLY A 57 26.85 -5.43 0.83
N VAL A 58 26.54 -4.34 1.54
CA VAL A 58 25.23 -3.68 1.53
C VAL A 58 24.73 -3.34 0.12
N GLY A 59 25.64 -2.95 -0.79
CA GLY A 59 25.30 -2.64 -2.19
C GLY A 59 24.87 -3.84 -3.03
N GLN A 60 25.09 -5.07 -2.55
CA GLN A 60 24.61 -6.30 -3.18
C GLN A 60 23.31 -6.77 -2.51
N ILE A 61 23.30 -6.84 -1.17
CA ILE A 61 22.18 -7.41 -0.42
C ILE A 61 20.93 -6.52 -0.44
N ILE A 62 21.07 -5.19 -0.29
CA ILE A 62 19.91 -4.29 -0.21
C ILE A 62 19.08 -4.33 -1.51
N PRO A 63 19.68 -4.17 -2.71
CA PRO A 63 18.92 -4.24 -3.95
C PRO A 63 18.26 -5.61 -4.15
N THR A 64 18.96 -6.72 -3.84
CA THR A 64 18.40 -8.08 -3.96
C THR A 64 17.21 -8.28 -3.03
N ALA A 65 17.33 -7.89 -1.75
CA ALA A 65 16.22 -7.98 -0.81
C ALA A 65 15.02 -7.13 -1.24
N ARG A 66 15.27 -5.92 -1.76
CA ARG A 66 14.20 -5.03 -2.24
C ARG A 66 13.48 -5.61 -3.46
N ARG A 67 14.22 -6.16 -4.44
CA ARG A 67 13.64 -6.84 -5.60
C ARG A 67 12.77 -8.03 -5.18
N GLY A 68 13.26 -8.89 -4.28
CA GLY A 68 12.49 -10.02 -3.75
C GLY A 68 11.21 -9.60 -3.04
N ILE A 69 11.23 -8.49 -2.29
CA ILE A 69 10.04 -7.93 -1.62
C ILE A 69 9.01 -7.43 -2.65
N TYR A 70 9.45 -6.76 -3.72
CA TYR A 70 8.53 -6.29 -4.77
C TYR A 70 7.94 -7.43 -5.59
N ALA A 71 8.74 -8.43 -5.95
CA ALA A 71 8.23 -9.65 -6.57
C ALA A 71 7.15 -10.30 -5.69
N SER A 72 7.47 -10.52 -4.41
CA SER A 72 6.53 -11.11 -3.44
C SER A 72 5.26 -10.28 -3.28
N GLN A 73 5.35 -8.94 -3.34
CA GLN A 73 4.18 -8.08 -3.27
C GLN A 73 3.27 -8.25 -4.49
N LEU A 74 3.82 -8.28 -5.69
CA LEU A 74 3.05 -8.40 -6.93
C LEU A 74 2.42 -9.79 -7.08
N THR A 75 3.12 -10.84 -6.66
CA THR A 75 2.58 -12.21 -6.66
C THR A 75 1.46 -12.41 -5.63
N ALA A 76 1.38 -11.56 -4.60
CA ALA A 76 0.41 -11.68 -3.52
C ALA A 76 -0.91 -10.92 -3.77
N GLU A 77 -1.25 -10.58 -5.01
CA GLU A 77 -2.48 -9.85 -5.39
C GLU A 77 -2.70 -8.60 -4.52
N PRO A 78 -1.79 -7.60 -4.61
CA PRO A 78 -1.79 -6.47 -3.71
C PRO A 78 -3.02 -5.58 -3.94
N HIS A 79 -3.53 -4.96 -2.87
CA HIS A 79 -4.68 -4.05 -2.94
C HIS A 79 -4.30 -2.64 -2.49
N LEU A 80 -5.00 -1.63 -3.02
CA LEU A 80 -4.93 -0.26 -2.52
C LEU A 80 -5.81 -0.09 -1.28
N LEU A 81 -5.36 0.76 -0.37
CA LEU A 81 -6.19 1.20 0.75
C LEU A 81 -6.57 2.66 0.56
N GLU A 82 -7.83 2.97 0.82
CA GLU A 82 -8.34 4.33 0.87
C GLU A 82 -8.75 4.71 2.30
N PRO A 83 -8.56 5.97 2.70
CA PRO A 83 -9.07 6.44 3.97
C PRO A 83 -10.59 6.65 3.87
N ILE A 84 -11.29 6.34 4.97
CA ILE A 84 -12.73 6.53 5.11
C ILE A 84 -12.99 7.56 6.21
N TYR A 85 -13.85 8.53 5.90
CA TYR A 85 -14.40 9.45 6.90
C TYR A 85 -15.67 8.90 7.52
N LEU A 86 -15.79 9.05 8.84
CA LEU A 86 -17.08 9.05 9.52
C LEU A 86 -17.69 10.44 9.39
N VAL A 87 -18.82 10.51 8.71
CA VAL A 87 -19.63 11.73 8.57
C VAL A 87 -20.70 11.72 9.64
N GLU A 88 -20.79 12.80 10.42
CA GLU A 88 -21.90 13.03 11.33
C GLU A 88 -22.68 14.27 10.88
N ILE A 89 -23.98 14.09 10.59
CA ILE A 89 -24.87 15.15 10.13
C ILE A 89 -25.99 15.33 11.15
N GLN A 90 -26.21 16.57 11.57
CA GLN A 90 -27.32 16.93 12.45
C GLN A 90 -28.50 17.45 11.63
N VAL A 91 -29.61 16.70 11.66
CA VAL A 91 -30.85 17.05 10.96
C VAL A 91 -31.96 17.26 11.98
N PRO A 92 -32.35 18.50 12.26
CA PRO A 92 -33.57 18.76 13.03
C PRO A 92 -34.81 18.56 12.18
N ILE A 93 -35.79 17.91 12.80
CA ILE A 93 -37.08 17.61 12.23
C ILE A 93 -38.14 18.38 13.03
N PRO A 94 -39.06 19.11 12.38
CA PRO A 94 -40.09 19.87 13.08
C PRO A 94 -40.86 19.00 14.08
N GLY A 95 -40.86 19.39 15.36
CA GLY A 95 -41.59 18.69 16.41
C GLY A 95 -40.83 17.60 17.16
N THR A 96 -39.55 17.35 16.84
CA THR A 96 -38.70 16.34 17.52
C THR A 96 -37.30 16.88 17.82
N PRO A 97 -36.53 16.28 18.76
CA PRO A 97 -35.12 16.60 18.94
C PRO A 97 -34.30 16.33 17.67
N LEU A 98 -33.12 16.96 17.59
CA LEU A 98 -32.13 16.78 16.52
C LEU A 98 -31.83 15.29 16.27
N TYR A 99 -31.87 14.86 15.02
CA TYR A 99 -31.39 13.53 14.61
C TYR A 99 -29.92 13.62 14.20
N ASN A 100 -29.13 12.65 14.63
CA ASN A 100 -27.75 12.48 14.21
C ASN A 100 -27.67 11.31 13.22
N ILE A 101 -27.33 11.62 11.98
CA ILE A 101 -27.08 10.62 10.93
C ILE A 101 -25.58 10.39 10.88
N LYS A 102 -25.18 9.12 10.91
CA LYS A 102 -23.78 8.71 10.72
C LYS A 102 -23.65 7.90 9.45
N GLY A 103 -22.58 8.13 8.69
CA GLY A 103 -22.28 7.38 7.47
C GLY A 103 -20.79 7.34 7.20
N TYR A 104 -20.37 6.37 6.39
CA TYR A 104 -19.01 6.27 5.90
C TYR A 104 -18.92 6.94 4.53
N LEU A 105 -17.87 7.74 4.35
CA LEU A 105 -17.59 8.47 3.11
C LEU A 105 -16.12 8.25 2.73
N PRO A 106 -15.82 7.58 1.61
CA PRO A 106 -14.46 7.51 1.09
C PRO A 106 -13.89 8.91 0.87
N VAL A 107 -12.62 9.13 1.26
CA VAL A 107 -12.01 10.46 1.13
C VAL A 107 -11.97 10.92 -0.32
N ILE A 108 -11.77 10.01 -1.27
CA ILE A 108 -11.74 10.33 -2.71
C ILE A 108 -13.09 10.89 -3.22
N GLU A 109 -14.20 10.48 -2.61
CA GLU A 109 -15.56 10.94 -2.92
C GLU A 109 -15.99 12.16 -2.09
N SER A 110 -15.16 12.60 -1.15
CA SER A 110 -15.50 13.72 -0.27
C SER A 110 -15.43 15.10 -0.95
N ASP A 111 -14.85 15.17 -2.14
CA ASP A 111 -14.83 16.40 -2.92
C ASP A 111 -16.25 16.78 -3.39
N GLY A 112 -16.61 18.05 -3.24
CA GLY A 112 -17.97 18.52 -3.53
C GLY A 112 -19.07 18.07 -2.55
N PHE A 113 -18.82 17.10 -1.66
CA PHE A 113 -19.80 16.61 -0.67
C PHE A 113 -20.43 17.74 0.15
N SER A 114 -19.59 18.67 0.60
CA SER A 114 -19.99 19.83 1.40
C SER A 114 -20.93 20.78 0.66
N TYR A 115 -20.75 20.92 -0.65
CA TYR A 115 -21.59 21.76 -1.51
C TYR A 115 -22.94 21.07 -1.77
N ASN A 116 -22.90 19.79 -2.17
CA ASN A 116 -24.10 18.99 -2.43
C ASN A 116 -25.01 18.92 -1.20
N LEU A 117 -24.44 18.68 -0.02
CA LEU A 117 -25.18 18.63 1.23
C LEU A 117 -25.88 19.97 1.55
N LYS A 118 -25.25 21.11 1.26
CA LYS A 118 -25.85 22.44 1.47
C LYS A 118 -26.97 22.76 0.48
N CYS A 119 -26.87 22.27 -0.75
CA CYS A 119 -27.89 22.49 -1.77
C CYS A 119 -29.14 21.63 -1.53
N GLU A 120 -28.98 20.42 -1.01
CA GLU A 120 -30.08 19.47 -0.78
C GLU A 120 -30.69 19.58 0.63
N ALA A 121 -29.89 19.92 1.64
CA ALA A 121 -30.33 20.03 3.03
C ALA A 121 -30.13 21.45 3.57
N LEU A 122 -31.20 22.04 4.12
CA LEU A 122 -31.25 23.36 4.75
C LEU A 122 -30.53 23.43 6.12
N TRP A 123 -29.46 22.65 6.35
CA TRP A 123 -28.82 22.52 7.67
C TRP A 123 -27.33 22.90 7.70
N HIS A 124 -26.90 23.40 8.86
CA HIS A 124 -25.74 24.27 9.03
C HIS A 124 -24.49 23.60 9.64
N ALA A 125 -24.52 22.30 9.96
CA ALA A 125 -23.39 21.63 10.59
C ALA A 125 -23.29 20.14 10.23
N TYR A 126 -22.16 19.76 9.67
CA TYR A 126 -21.70 18.38 9.55
C TYR A 126 -20.26 18.32 10.08
N GLN A 127 -19.87 17.16 10.59
CA GLN A 127 -18.50 16.88 11.01
C GLN A 127 -17.95 15.72 10.20
N LEU A 128 -16.72 15.88 9.71
CA LEU A 128 -15.93 14.81 9.10
C LEU A 128 -14.78 14.48 10.05
N ALA A 129 -14.61 13.20 10.35
CA ALA A 129 -13.45 12.69 11.07
C ALA A 129 -12.92 11.45 10.35
N PHE A 130 -11.59 11.31 10.27
CA PHE A 130 -11.00 10.05 9.84
C PHE A 130 -11.43 8.92 10.79
N ASP A 131 -11.89 7.81 10.22
CA ASP A 131 -12.35 6.64 10.97
C ASP A 131 -11.39 5.47 10.79
N HIS A 132 -11.25 4.95 9.58
CA HIS A 132 -10.39 3.80 9.28
C HIS A 132 -9.87 3.82 7.83
N TRP A 133 -9.01 2.86 7.52
CA TRP A 133 -8.58 2.54 6.16
C TRP A 133 -9.39 1.34 5.68
N ASP A 134 -9.90 1.41 4.46
CA ASP A 134 -10.60 0.30 3.81
C ASP A 134 -9.95 -0.06 2.48
N MET A 135 -10.21 -1.27 1.99
CA MET A 135 -9.69 -1.74 0.71
C MET A 135 -10.51 -1.15 -0.44
N VAL A 136 -9.81 -0.61 -1.44
CA VAL A 136 -10.46 -0.21 -2.69
C VAL A 136 -11.05 -1.48 -3.34
N PRO A 137 -12.35 -1.50 -3.70
CA PRO A 137 -13.05 -2.70 -4.13
C PRO A 137 -12.78 -3.08 -5.60
N SER A 138 -11.54 -2.94 -6.07
CA SER A 138 -11.12 -3.35 -7.41
C SER A 138 -9.63 -3.71 -7.46
N ASP A 139 -9.25 -4.55 -8.42
CA ASP A 139 -7.89 -5.07 -8.55
C ASP A 139 -6.95 -4.02 -9.18
N PRO A 140 -5.92 -3.52 -8.48
CA PRO A 140 -5.00 -2.53 -9.03
C PRO A 140 -4.06 -3.07 -10.13
N LEU A 141 -4.06 -4.37 -10.42
CA LEU A 141 -3.28 -4.98 -11.50
C LEU A 141 -4.09 -5.17 -12.80
N ASP A 142 -5.42 -5.08 -12.75
CA ASP A 142 -6.28 -5.15 -13.93
C ASP A 142 -6.34 -3.78 -14.64
N PRO A 143 -5.82 -3.63 -15.88
CA PRO A 143 -5.81 -2.36 -16.61
C PRO A 143 -7.18 -1.72 -16.83
N PHE A 144 -8.27 -2.50 -16.72
CA PHE A 144 -9.64 -2.01 -16.90
C PHE A 144 -10.32 -1.60 -15.59
N SER A 145 -9.63 -1.71 -14.45
CA SER A 145 -10.20 -1.41 -13.15
C SER A 145 -10.02 0.07 -12.73
N GLU A 146 -10.86 0.52 -11.80
CA GLU A 146 -10.76 1.85 -11.21
C GLU A 146 -9.50 1.98 -10.34
N ALA A 147 -9.13 0.93 -9.59
CA ALA A 147 -7.91 0.91 -8.80
C ALA A 147 -6.65 1.05 -9.67
N TYR A 148 -6.60 0.42 -10.84
CA TYR A 148 -5.46 0.56 -11.76
C TYR A 148 -5.35 2.00 -12.27
N SER A 149 -6.47 2.60 -12.65
CA SER A 149 -6.52 4.01 -13.07
C SER A 149 -6.00 4.94 -11.96
N LEU A 150 -6.38 4.67 -10.71
CA LEU A 150 -5.90 5.41 -9.53
C LEU A 150 -4.40 5.22 -9.30
N VAL A 151 -3.87 4.00 -9.48
CA VAL A 151 -2.42 3.72 -9.42
C VAL A 151 -1.69 4.56 -10.46
N CYS A 152 -2.12 4.54 -11.72
CA CYS A 152 -1.53 5.32 -12.82
C CYS A 152 -1.49 6.81 -12.50
N ASP A 153 -2.56 7.37 -11.96
CA ASP A 153 -2.63 8.78 -11.58
C ASP A 153 -1.69 9.13 -10.42
N ILE A 154 -1.53 8.25 -9.43
CA ILE A 154 -0.52 8.43 -8.36
C ILE A 154 0.89 8.38 -8.94
N ARG A 155 1.18 7.41 -9.82
CA ARG A 155 2.50 7.25 -10.46
C ARG A 155 2.86 8.47 -11.30
N ARG A 156 1.93 8.97 -12.12
CA ARG A 156 2.08 10.21 -12.90
C ARG A 156 2.38 11.40 -12.00
N ARG A 157 1.64 11.60 -10.90
CA ARG A 157 1.88 12.69 -9.94
C ARG A 157 3.24 12.61 -9.26
N LYS A 158 3.77 11.41 -9.06
CA LYS A 158 5.10 11.16 -8.49
C LYS A 158 6.22 11.13 -9.52
N SER A 159 5.93 11.38 -10.79
CA SER A 159 6.90 11.29 -11.90
C SER A 159 7.54 9.89 -12.00
N LEU A 160 6.75 8.85 -11.73
CA LEU A 160 7.10 7.46 -12.00
C LEU A 160 6.59 7.05 -13.38
N GLU A 161 7.10 5.95 -13.92
CA GLU A 161 6.55 5.33 -15.13
C GLU A 161 5.06 4.99 -14.91
N GLU A 162 4.18 5.27 -15.87
CA GLU A 162 2.74 5.11 -15.65
C GLU A 162 2.35 3.66 -15.44
N GLU A 163 2.93 2.76 -16.24
CA GLU A 163 2.71 1.33 -16.12
C GLU A 163 3.39 0.76 -14.88
N ILE A 164 2.73 -0.22 -14.26
CA ILE A 164 3.32 -0.99 -13.15
C ILE A 164 4.38 -1.90 -13.74
N ALA A 165 5.56 -1.93 -13.12
CA ALA A 165 6.64 -2.82 -13.52
C ALA A 165 6.18 -4.28 -13.48
N ASP A 166 6.47 -5.02 -14.54
CA ASP A 166 6.08 -6.42 -14.65
C ASP A 166 6.83 -7.28 -13.63
N LEU A 167 6.22 -8.40 -13.22
CA LEU A 167 6.82 -9.33 -12.25
C LEU A 167 8.19 -9.84 -12.75
N SER A 168 8.33 -10.05 -14.07
CA SER A 168 9.57 -10.50 -14.69
C SER A 168 10.74 -9.54 -14.50
N GLU A 169 10.50 -8.26 -14.21
CA GLU A 169 11.56 -7.31 -13.91
C GLU A 169 12.19 -7.55 -12.54
N TYR A 170 11.48 -8.20 -11.61
CA TYR A 170 11.94 -8.47 -10.25
C TYR A 170 12.38 -9.91 -10.03
N GLU A 171 11.88 -10.85 -10.83
CA GLU A 171 12.23 -12.26 -10.76
C GLU A 171 13.50 -12.58 -11.55
N ASP A 172 14.43 -13.27 -10.88
CA ASP A 172 15.66 -13.76 -11.48
C ASP A 172 15.66 -15.30 -11.42
N TRP A 173 15.28 -15.93 -12.53
CA TRP A 173 15.22 -17.39 -12.63
C TRP A 173 16.61 -17.98 -12.81
N LEU A 174 16.93 -19.03 -12.04
CA LEU A 174 18.10 -19.86 -12.32
C LEU A 174 17.89 -20.52 -13.68
N LYS A 175 18.81 -20.27 -14.62
CA LYS A 175 18.87 -21.03 -15.87
C LYS A 175 19.32 -22.44 -15.53
N VAL A 176 18.36 -23.34 -15.30
CA VAL A 176 18.59 -24.78 -15.15
C VAL A 176 18.90 -25.40 -16.50
#